data_AF-A0A552V882-F1
#
_entry.id   AF-A0A552V882-F1
#
_cell.length_a   1.000
_cell.length_b   1.000
_cell.length_c   1.000
_cell.angle_alpha   90.00
_cell.angle_beta   90.00
_cell.angle_gamma   90.00
#
_symmetry.space_group_name_H-M   'P 1'
#
loop_
_entity.id
_entity.type
_entity.pdbx_description
1 polymer ?
#
loop_
_entity_poly.entity_id
_entity_poly.type
_entity_poly.pdbx_seq_one_letter_code
_entity_poly.pdbx_strand_id
1 'polypeptide(L)'
;MKKLYTLLLFVALLSGCSSDYQILDSITPPILTADSSTATIGETITFTAKNVDGEDITASTEFTVNGSAITGNTFTSQEEGSFEVLASFQTVKSNPLVVTFDDGSQINFKKRVLIEDYTGTWCGFCPRVAHAIELTVAQTDAAVPVAIHRPSSNPSDGNYDPYNYDTSELEATLAAAGYPKGYLNRTLRWTFPEPNNIAQAIALTQGENPKLGLALTPIVSGNNINLNVNVKFSKDFTGVKLVVYVLENGLLYEQHNYTDYYGGVDVIEEYHHNHVLRSILTPQLGEAISATETTSGHTFTKSFNVYVPSNVANMANLEFVAFVLDASGKVINVRKAASGDTQDFEEL
;
A
#
# COMPACT_ATOMS: atom_id res chain seq x y z
N MET A 1 42.22 83.38 -8.73
CA MET A 1 41.53 82.97 -7.49
C MET A 1 40.23 82.29 -7.87
N LYS A 2 39.94 81.17 -7.19
CA LYS A 2 39.23 79.98 -7.69
C LYS A 2 37.72 80.20 -7.91
N LYS A 3 37.22 79.72 -9.06
CA LYS A 3 35.78 79.62 -9.38
C LYS A 3 35.21 78.33 -8.77
N LEU A 4 34.14 78.45 -8.00
CA LEU A 4 33.39 77.37 -7.37
C LEU A 4 32.29 76.92 -8.34
N TYR A 5 32.34 75.67 -8.82
CA TYR A 5 31.31 75.08 -9.67
C TYR A 5 30.40 74.21 -8.80
N THR A 6 29.12 74.56 -8.75
CA THR A 6 28.05 73.82 -8.07
C THR A 6 27.69 72.58 -8.89
N LEU A 7 27.93 71.40 -8.34
CA LEU A 7 27.55 70.10 -8.93
C LEU A 7 26.14 69.72 -8.44
N LEU A 8 25.15 69.75 -9.32
CA LEU A 8 23.80 69.23 -9.05
C LEU A 8 23.83 67.69 -9.15
N LEU A 9 23.55 67.00 -8.04
CA LEU A 9 23.43 65.55 -7.99
C LEU A 9 21.99 65.15 -8.37
N PHE A 10 21.83 64.53 -9.54
CA PHE A 10 20.54 64.01 -10.02
C PHE A 10 20.31 62.63 -9.40
N VAL A 11 19.43 62.53 -8.41
CA VAL A 11 19.03 61.25 -7.80
C VAL A 11 17.97 60.60 -8.70
N ALA A 12 18.37 59.56 -9.44
CA ALA A 12 17.44 58.72 -10.19
C ALA A 12 16.69 57.79 -9.21
N LEU A 13 15.38 58.03 -9.04
CA LEU A 13 14.49 57.13 -8.32
C LEU A 13 14.27 55.86 -9.15
N LEU A 14 14.96 54.78 -8.81
CA LEU A 14 14.67 53.44 -9.29
C LEU A 14 13.44 52.92 -8.53
N SER A 15 12.25 53.10 -9.10
CA SER A 15 11.04 52.42 -8.66
C SER A 15 11.13 50.93 -9.02
N GLY A 16 11.58 50.11 -8.07
CA GLY A 16 11.51 48.65 -8.17
C GLY A 16 10.07 48.19 -8.01
N CYS A 17 9.51 47.57 -9.04
CA CYS A 17 8.27 46.82 -8.93
C CYS A 17 8.52 45.58 -8.06
N SER A 18 8.00 45.57 -6.83
CA SER A 18 7.78 44.33 -6.09
C SER A 18 6.60 43.61 -6.73
N SER A 19 6.86 42.53 -7.45
CA SER A 19 5.81 41.60 -7.86
C SER A 19 5.61 40.60 -6.72
N ASP A 20 4.52 40.75 -5.98
CA ASP A 20 4.06 39.76 -5.01
C ASP A 20 3.55 38.53 -5.78
N TYR A 21 4.35 37.47 -5.84
CA TYR A 21 3.91 36.19 -6.37
C TYR A 21 3.19 35.43 -5.27
N GLN A 22 1.88 35.21 -5.43
CA GLN A 22 1.17 34.19 -4.66
C GLN A 22 1.48 32.82 -5.29
N ILE A 23 2.21 31.98 -4.58
CA ILE A 23 2.29 30.56 -4.90
C ILE A 23 0.93 29.99 -4.52
N LEU A 24 0.09 29.70 -5.52
CA LEU A 24 -1.13 28.94 -5.30
C LEU A 24 -0.76 27.49 -5.09
N ASP A 25 -1.34 26.84 -4.08
CA ASP A 25 -1.17 25.40 -3.89
C ASP A 25 -1.65 24.67 -5.16
N SER A 26 -0.83 23.72 -5.61
CA SER A 26 -1.19 22.89 -6.75
C SER A 26 -2.37 22.00 -6.36
N ILE A 27 -3.50 22.15 -7.05
CA ILE A 27 -4.65 21.26 -6.87
C ILE A 27 -4.30 19.88 -7.44
N THR A 28 -4.28 18.86 -6.60
CA THR A 28 -4.01 17.48 -7.01
C THR A 28 -5.31 16.72 -7.29
N PRO A 29 -5.34 15.78 -8.25
CA PRO A 29 -6.47 14.89 -8.47
C PRO A 29 -6.98 14.21 -7.18
N PRO A 30 -8.30 14.12 -6.96
CA PRO A 30 -8.84 13.37 -5.84
C PRO A 30 -8.58 11.87 -6.00
N ILE A 31 -8.39 11.18 -4.87
CA ILE A 31 -8.33 9.72 -4.80
C ILE A 31 -9.74 9.21 -4.57
N LEU A 32 -10.32 8.59 -5.60
CA LEU A 32 -11.65 7.99 -5.58
C LEU A 32 -11.58 6.55 -5.07
N THR A 33 -12.44 6.22 -4.12
CA THR A 33 -12.67 4.86 -3.60
C THR A 33 -14.16 4.58 -3.47
N ALA A 34 -14.53 3.32 -3.43
CA ALA A 34 -15.86 2.86 -3.05
C ALA A 34 -15.78 1.98 -1.80
N ASP A 35 -16.87 1.94 -1.02
CA ASP A 35 -17.06 1.01 0.09
C ASP A 35 -17.05 -0.46 -0.40
N SER A 36 -17.60 -0.70 -1.58
CA SER A 36 -17.46 -1.95 -2.33
C SER A 36 -17.31 -1.69 -3.83
N SER A 37 -16.52 -2.53 -4.52
CA SER A 37 -16.44 -2.51 -5.99
C SER A 37 -17.51 -3.36 -6.68
N THR A 38 -18.32 -4.07 -5.90
CA THR A 38 -19.46 -4.87 -6.39
C THR A 38 -20.65 -4.77 -5.45
N ALA A 39 -21.86 -4.90 -5.97
CA ALA A 39 -23.08 -4.95 -5.17
C ALA A 39 -24.16 -5.77 -5.89
N THR A 40 -25.12 -6.31 -5.14
CA THR A 40 -26.30 -6.93 -5.77
C THR A 40 -27.17 -5.83 -6.40
N ILE A 41 -27.87 -6.15 -7.48
CA ILE A 41 -28.87 -5.25 -8.06
C ILE A 41 -29.81 -4.69 -6.97
N GLY A 42 -29.97 -3.37 -6.97
CA GLY A 42 -30.80 -2.64 -6.00
C GLY A 42 -30.08 -2.24 -4.72
N GLU A 43 -28.87 -2.73 -4.44
CA GLU A 43 -28.05 -2.27 -3.33
C GLU A 43 -27.35 -0.94 -3.67
N THR A 44 -26.78 -0.30 -2.66
CA THR A 44 -26.13 1.02 -2.80
C THR A 44 -24.64 0.89 -2.58
N ILE A 45 -23.88 1.47 -3.50
CA ILE A 45 -22.44 1.69 -3.36
C ILE A 45 -22.21 3.16 -2.99
N THR A 46 -21.33 3.41 -2.03
CA THR A 46 -20.94 4.74 -1.56
C THR A 46 -19.52 5.07 -2.00
N PHE A 47 -19.36 6.21 -2.66
CA PHE A 47 -18.08 6.74 -3.11
C PHE A 47 -17.50 7.71 -2.08
N THR A 48 -16.18 7.64 -1.91
CA THR A 48 -15.41 8.58 -1.10
C THR A 48 -14.31 9.19 -1.96
N ALA A 49 -14.13 10.51 -1.84
CA ALA A 49 -13.03 11.23 -2.47
C ALA A 49 -12.17 11.87 -1.38
N LYS A 50 -10.87 11.54 -1.38
CA LYS A 50 -9.87 12.12 -0.48
C LYS A 50 -8.80 12.87 -1.27
N ASN A 51 -8.16 13.86 -0.65
CA ASN A 51 -6.92 14.43 -1.18
C ASN A 51 -5.72 13.51 -0.89
N VAL A 52 -4.52 13.88 -1.34
CA VAL A 52 -3.31 13.05 -1.18
C VAL A 52 -2.93 12.82 0.30
N ASP A 53 -3.25 13.78 1.16
CA ASP A 53 -2.96 13.73 2.61
C ASP A 53 -3.99 12.92 3.41
N GLY A 54 -5.05 12.43 2.76
CA GLY A 54 -6.08 11.59 3.38
C GLY A 54 -7.28 12.35 3.93
N GLU A 55 -7.35 13.67 3.72
CA GLU A 55 -8.49 14.49 4.07
C GLU A 55 -9.69 14.15 3.16
N ASP A 56 -10.85 13.95 3.77
CA ASP A 56 -12.10 13.72 3.05
C ASP A 56 -12.62 15.02 2.41
N ILE A 57 -12.71 15.01 1.08
CA ILE A 57 -13.21 16.12 0.25
C ILE A 57 -14.48 15.74 -0.51
N THR A 58 -15.16 14.66 -0.09
CA THR A 58 -16.35 14.08 -0.74
C THR A 58 -17.47 15.10 -0.90
N ALA A 59 -17.73 15.90 0.14
CA ALA A 59 -18.79 16.92 0.12
C ALA A 59 -18.57 18.04 -0.91
N SER A 60 -17.32 18.24 -1.33
CA SER A 60 -16.90 19.23 -2.34
C SER A 60 -16.57 18.61 -3.70
N THR A 61 -16.86 17.33 -3.88
CA THR A 61 -16.52 16.56 -5.08
C THR A 61 -17.78 16.21 -5.87
N GLU A 62 -17.73 16.41 -7.19
CA GLU A 62 -18.78 15.96 -8.10
C GLU A 62 -18.46 14.56 -8.61
N PHE A 63 -19.46 13.67 -8.62
CA PHE A 63 -19.32 12.31 -9.12
C PHE A 63 -20.09 12.12 -10.42
N THR A 64 -19.52 11.40 -11.36
CA THR A 64 -20.20 10.98 -12.59
C THR A 64 -20.16 9.46 -12.71
N VAL A 65 -21.26 8.86 -13.18
CA VAL A 65 -21.36 7.44 -13.54
C VAL A 65 -21.62 7.32 -15.03
N ASN A 66 -20.77 6.60 -15.77
CA ASN A 66 -20.78 6.50 -17.23
C ASN A 66 -20.86 7.89 -17.90
N GLY A 67 -20.12 8.86 -17.35
CA GLY A 67 -20.08 10.25 -17.81
C GLY A 67 -21.29 11.12 -17.44
N SER A 68 -22.32 10.57 -16.79
CA SER A 68 -23.49 11.32 -16.31
C SER A 68 -23.35 11.70 -14.84
N ALA A 69 -23.54 12.98 -14.50
CA ALA A 69 -23.46 13.45 -13.11
C ALA A 69 -24.55 12.81 -12.23
N ILE A 70 -24.18 12.42 -11.00
CA ILE A 70 -25.10 11.92 -9.98
C ILE A 70 -25.29 12.96 -8.86
N THR A 71 -26.38 12.86 -8.11
CA THR A 71 -26.60 13.66 -6.90
C THR A 71 -25.99 12.95 -5.70
N GLY A 72 -25.14 13.65 -4.95
CA GLY A 72 -24.42 13.06 -3.82
C GLY A 72 -23.31 12.12 -4.28
N ASN A 73 -22.96 11.17 -3.41
CA ASN A 73 -21.82 10.27 -3.58
C ASN A 73 -22.24 8.78 -3.58
N THR A 74 -23.50 8.47 -3.87
CA THR A 74 -24.02 7.09 -3.85
C THR A 74 -24.59 6.69 -5.18
N PHE A 75 -24.47 5.42 -5.54
CA PHE A 75 -25.04 4.87 -6.77
C PHE A 75 -25.68 3.50 -6.53
N THR A 76 -26.81 3.28 -7.22
CA THR A 76 -27.56 2.03 -7.24
C THR A 76 -27.99 1.75 -8.68
N SER A 77 -27.84 0.51 -9.12
CA SER A 77 -28.33 0.04 -10.42
C SER A 77 -29.45 -0.98 -10.24
N GLN A 78 -30.42 -0.97 -11.16
CA GLN A 78 -31.43 -2.04 -11.31
C GLN A 78 -31.05 -3.06 -12.40
N GLU A 79 -29.92 -2.85 -13.05
CA GLU A 79 -29.41 -3.67 -14.15
C GLU A 79 -28.03 -4.23 -13.80
N GLU A 80 -27.77 -5.47 -14.20
CA GLU A 80 -26.42 -6.04 -14.14
C GLU A 80 -25.49 -5.27 -15.07
N GLY A 81 -24.26 -5.05 -14.63
CA GLY A 81 -23.27 -4.43 -15.49
C GLY A 81 -22.14 -3.74 -14.75
N SER A 82 -21.23 -3.17 -15.54
CA SER A 82 -20.10 -2.38 -15.07
C SER A 82 -20.37 -0.90 -15.29
N PHE A 83 -20.05 -0.09 -14.29
CA PHE A 83 -20.30 1.34 -14.29
C PHE A 83 -18.99 2.07 -13.98
N GLU A 84 -18.55 2.93 -14.90
CA GLU A 84 -17.35 3.75 -14.69
C GLU A 84 -17.71 4.99 -13.87
N VAL A 85 -16.98 5.20 -12.79
CA VAL A 85 -17.14 6.30 -11.85
C VAL A 85 -15.92 7.21 -11.93
N LEU A 86 -16.16 8.51 -11.97
CA LEU A 86 -15.13 9.55 -11.88
C LEU A 86 -15.52 10.57 -10.81
N ALA A 87 -14.51 11.02 -10.05
CA ALA A 87 -14.63 12.12 -9.11
C ALA A 87 -13.94 13.37 -9.69
N SER A 88 -14.61 14.52 -9.60
CA SER A 88 -14.09 15.82 -10.03
C SER A 88 -14.05 16.77 -8.83
N PHE A 89 -12.86 17.19 -8.44
CA PHE A 89 -12.64 18.22 -7.43
C PHE A 89 -12.12 19.47 -8.14
N GLN A 90 -12.93 20.52 -8.20
CA GLN A 90 -12.65 21.72 -9.00
C GLN A 90 -12.40 21.36 -10.48
N THR A 91 -11.19 21.56 -10.99
CA THR A 91 -10.82 21.32 -12.40
C THR A 91 -10.08 20.00 -12.64
N VAL A 92 -9.77 19.24 -11.57
CA VAL A 92 -9.00 18.00 -11.65
C VAL A 92 -9.90 16.78 -11.43
N LYS A 93 -9.57 15.69 -12.13
CA LYS A 93 -10.35 14.44 -12.13
C LYS A 93 -9.53 13.29 -11.56
N SER A 94 -10.18 12.40 -10.82
CA SER A 94 -9.59 11.14 -10.36
C SER A 94 -9.23 10.22 -11.53
N ASN A 95 -8.48 9.16 -11.22
CA ASN A 95 -8.51 7.96 -12.07
C ASN A 95 -9.93 7.36 -12.08
N PRO A 96 -10.35 6.72 -13.19
CA PRO A 96 -11.63 6.03 -13.24
C PRO A 96 -11.65 4.82 -12.30
N LEU A 97 -12.79 4.62 -11.65
CA LEU A 97 -13.11 3.45 -10.85
C LEU A 97 -14.26 2.70 -11.51
N VAL A 98 -14.14 1.40 -11.71
CA VAL A 98 -15.26 0.57 -12.19
C VAL A 98 -15.91 -0.13 -11.01
N VAL A 99 -17.24 -0.02 -10.90
CA VAL A 99 -18.05 -0.81 -9.98
C VAL A 99 -19.01 -1.73 -10.74
N THR A 100 -19.35 -2.87 -10.17
CA THR A 100 -20.21 -3.87 -10.81
C THR A 100 -21.49 -4.11 -10.03
N PHE A 101 -22.59 -4.33 -10.74
CA PHE A 101 -23.84 -4.86 -10.17
C PHE A 101 -24.11 -6.24 -10.76
N ASP A 102 -24.45 -7.21 -9.90
CA ASP A 102 -24.79 -8.58 -10.29
C ASP A 102 -26.06 -9.09 -9.58
N ASP A 103 -26.50 -10.31 -9.91
CA ASP A 103 -27.72 -10.92 -9.38
C ASP A 103 -27.55 -11.56 -7.98
N GLY A 104 -26.37 -11.42 -7.36
CA GLY A 104 -26.01 -12.03 -6.09
C GLY A 104 -25.58 -13.49 -6.19
N SER A 105 -25.44 -14.04 -7.40
CA SER A 105 -24.99 -15.42 -7.60
C SER A 105 -23.47 -15.61 -7.46
N GLN A 106 -22.71 -14.50 -7.49
CA GLN A 106 -21.26 -14.52 -7.46
C GLN A 106 -20.73 -14.35 -6.04
N ILE A 107 -19.74 -15.16 -5.66
CA ILE A 107 -18.97 -14.91 -4.43
C ILE A 107 -17.74 -14.07 -4.80
N ASN A 108 -17.71 -12.85 -4.28
CA ASN A 108 -16.61 -11.91 -4.40
C ASN A 108 -15.92 -11.75 -3.04
N PHE A 109 -14.66 -11.31 -3.07
CA PHE A 109 -13.92 -11.02 -1.84
C PHE A 109 -13.40 -9.58 -1.85
N LYS A 110 -13.26 -8.98 -0.67
CA LYS A 110 -12.58 -7.68 -0.52
C LYS A 110 -11.18 -7.77 -1.12
N LYS A 111 -10.88 -6.79 -1.97
CA LYS A 111 -9.61 -6.70 -2.68
C LYS A 111 -8.59 -5.93 -1.86
N ARG A 112 -7.43 -6.53 -1.65
CA ARG A 112 -6.32 -5.94 -0.89
C ARG A 112 -5.06 -5.88 -1.72
N VAL A 113 -4.22 -4.89 -1.43
CA VAL A 113 -2.93 -4.70 -2.10
C VAL A 113 -1.80 -5.08 -1.16
N LEU A 114 -0.90 -5.94 -1.61
CA LEU A 114 0.37 -6.18 -0.94
C LEU A 114 1.34 -5.07 -1.35
N ILE A 115 2.00 -4.46 -0.38
CA ILE A 115 3.07 -3.47 -0.61
C ILE A 115 4.35 -4.00 0.02
N GLU A 116 5.34 -4.33 -0.79
CA GLU A 116 6.66 -4.76 -0.34
C GLU A 116 7.64 -3.58 -0.50
N ASP A 117 8.09 -3.02 0.63
CA ASP A 117 9.13 -2.00 0.71
C ASP A 117 10.48 -2.69 0.96
N TYR A 118 11.34 -2.68 -0.05
CA TYR A 118 12.71 -3.15 0.09
C TYR A 118 13.58 -1.99 0.55
N THR A 119 14.08 -2.08 1.78
CA THR A 119 14.54 -0.94 2.57
C THR A 119 15.80 -1.25 3.39
N GLY A 120 16.29 -0.26 4.13
CA GLY A 120 17.30 -0.46 5.16
C GLY A 120 17.56 0.78 6.02
N THR A 121 17.99 0.57 7.26
CA THR A 121 18.31 1.63 8.24
C THR A 121 19.41 2.58 7.75
N TRP A 122 20.38 2.01 7.02
CA TRP A 122 21.50 2.71 6.38
C TRP A 122 21.10 3.57 5.17
N CYS A 123 19.90 3.37 4.62
CA CYS A 123 19.49 3.93 3.34
C CYS A 123 18.79 5.28 3.49
N GLY A 124 19.50 6.38 3.22
CA GLY A 124 18.97 7.73 3.37
C GLY A 124 17.74 8.07 2.54
N PHE A 125 17.50 7.43 1.39
CA PHE A 125 16.28 7.67 0.61
C PHE A 125 15.12 6.72 0.94
N CYS A 126 15.34 5.71 1.80
CA CYS A 126 14.32 4.76 2.18
C CYS A 126 13.12 5.35 2.94
N PRO A 127 13.27 6.41 3.76
CA PRO A 127 12.14 7.14 4.35
C PRO A 127 11.07 7.60 3.34
N ARG A 128 11.44 7.77 2.07
CA ARG A 128 10.52 8.13 0.97
C ARG A 128 9.46 7.06 0.70
N VAL A 129 9.81 5.78 0.73
CA VAL A 129 8.84 4.69 0.48
C VAL A 129 8.02 4.42 1.74
N ALA A 130 8.65 4.48 2.93
CA ALA A 130 7.93 4.44 4.20
C ALA A 130 6.84 5.52 4.27
N HIS A 131 7.17 6.77 3.88
CA HIS A 131 6.20 7.86 3.86
C HIS A 131 5.07 7.63 2.83
N ALA A 132 5.38 7.07 1.65
CA ALA A 132 4.35 6.70 0.68
C ALA A 132 3.38 5.64 1.22
N ILE A 133 3.88 4.70 2.03
CA ILE A 133 3.06 3.70 2.72
C ILE A 133 2.15 4.37 3.75
N GLU A 134 2.67 5.29 4.58
CA GLU A 134 1.87 6.07 5.55
C GLU A 134 0.72 6.80 4.86
N LEU A 135 1.02 7.51 3.77
CA LEU A 135 0.01 8.18 2.97
C LEU A 135 -1.02 7.18 2.41
N THR A 136 -0.57 6.02 1.92
CA THR A 136 -1.45 4.98 1.38
C THR A 136 -2.39 4.38 2.44
N VAL A 137 -1.88 4.08 3.64
CA VAL A 137 -2.72 3.52 4.73
C VAL A 137 -3.68 4.55 5.32
N ALA A 138 -3.39 5.86 5.20
CA ALA A 138 -4.35 6.91 5.53
C ALA A 138 -5.55 6.97 4.56
N GLN A 139 -5.36 6.51 3.31
CA GLN A 139 -6.43 6.42 2.32
C GLN A 139 -7.31 5.19 2.52
N THR A 140 -6.71 4.02 2.82
CA THR A 140 -7.40 2.73 2.82
C THR A 140 -6.88 1.75 3.88
N ASP A 141 -7.80 0.95 4.45
CA ASP A 141 -7.48 -0.19 5.31
C ASP A 141 -7.10 -1.46 4.51
N ALA A 142 -7.22 -1.42 3.18
CA ALA A 142 -6.99 -2.54 2.28
C ALA A 142 -5.51 -2.69 1.84
N ALA A 143 -4.64 -1.79 2.28
CA ALA A 143 -3.20 -1.89 2.07
C ALA A 143 -2.54 -2.80 3.13
N VAL A 144 -1.72 -3.74 2.66
CA VAL A 144 -0.95 -4.68 3.49
C VAL A 144 0.54 -4.44 3.25
N PRO A 145 1.17 -3.54 4.03
CA PRO A 145 2.60 -3.26 3.92
C PRO A 145 3.47 -4.35 4.55
N VAL A 146 4.67 -4.51 3.98
CA VAL A 146 5.77 -5.37 4.45
C VAL A 146 7.08 -4.62 4.21
N ALA A 147 7.89 -4.45 5.25
CA ALA A 147 9.23 -3.88 5.17
C ALA A 147 10.28 -5.00 5.12
N ILE A 148 11.02 -5.08 4.03
CA ILE A 148 12.07 -6.08 3.77
C ILE A 148 13.42 -5.38 3.89
N HIS A 149 14.02 -5.49 5.07
CA HIS A 149 15.31 -4.90 5.39
C HIS A 149 16.46 -5.70 4.76
N ARG A 150 17.39 -4.99 4.10
CA ARG A 150 18.49 -5.56 3.30
C ARG A 150 19.74 -4.67 3.34
N PRO A 151 20.93 -5.15 2.91
CA PRO A 151 21.25 -6.54 2.55
C PRO A 151 22.18 -7.24 3.56
N SER A 152 22.76 -6.52 4.53
CA SER A 152 23.89 -7.03 5.31
C SER A 152 23.57 -7.15 6.80
N SER A 153 23.83 -8.32 7.37
CA SER A 153 23.81 -8.53 8.82
C SER A 153 25.19 -8.33 9.47
N ASN A 154 26.21 -7.95 8.70
CA ASN A 154 27.58 -7.75 9.20
C ASN A 154 27.72 -6.31 9.74
N PRO A 155 27.94 -6.09 11.05
CA PRO A 155 28.08 -4.75 11.63
C PRO A 155 29.27 -3.94 11.12
N SER A 156 30.21 -4.57 10.40
CA SER A 156 31.34 -3.88 9.75
C SER A 156 31.05 -3.46 8.31
N ASP A 157 29.87 -3.77 7.78
CA ASP A 157 29.43 -3.37 6.44
C ASP A 157 28.84 -1.95 6.48
N GLY A 158 29.11 -1.13 5.46
CA GLY A 158 28.51 0.20 5.33
C GLY A 158 26.99 0.15 5.08
N ASN A 159 26.48 -0.99 4.63
CA ASN A 159 25.05 -1.26 4.45
C ASN A 159 24.53 -2.24 5.53
N TYR A 160 25.12 -2.21 6.73
CA TYR A 160 24.64 -2.99 7.86
C TYR A 160 23.19 -2.62 8.19
N ASP A 161 22.37 -3.64 8.39
CA ASP A 161 21.00 -3.50 8.87
C ASP A 161 20.71 -4.57 9.94
N PRO A 162 20.32 -4.18 11.17
CA PRO A 162 20.04 -5.11 12.27
C PRO A 162 18.82 -6.00 12.02
N TYR A 163 17.98 -5.65 11.05
CA TYR A 163 16.76 -6.34 10.69
C TYR A 163 16.86 -7.06 9.34
N ASN A 164 18.06 -7.13 8.76
CA ASN A 164 18.29 -7.80 7.49
C ASN A 164 17.70 -9.21 7.46
N TYR A 165 16.91 -9.49 6.41
CA TYR A 165 16.38 -10.82 6.10
C TYR A 165 16.76 -11.20 4.67
N ASP A 166 17.30 -12.39 4.45
CA ASP A 166 17.78 -12.77 3.11
C ASP A 166 16.65 -13.09 2.14
N THR A 167 16.37 -12.15 1.24
CA THR A 167 15.43 -12.30 0.12
C THR A 167 16.11 -12.37 -1.24
N SER A 168 17.39 -12.77 -1.32
CA SER A 168 18.14 -12.76 -2.59
C SER A 168 17.47 -13.55 -3.71
N GLU A 169 16.84 -14.69 -3.40
CA GLU A 169 16.11 -15.50 -4.38
C GLU A 169 14.90 -14.74 -4.94
N LEU A 170 14.13 -14.10 -4.07
CA LEU A 170 13.01 -13.25 -4.45
C LEU A 170 13.50 -12.05 -5.28
N GLU A 171 14.48 -11.30 -4.79
CA GLU A 171 14.97 -10.09 -5.45
C GLU A 171 15.57 -10.37 -6.83
N ALA A 172 16.12 -11.56 -7.06
CA ALA A 172 16.59 -11.98 -8.38
C ALA A 172 15.46 -12.06 -9.43
N THR A 173 14.20 -12.13 -9.00
CA THR A 173 13.02 -12.09 -9.89
C THR A 173 12.55 -10.67 -10.21
N LEU A 174 13.05 -9.65 -9.49
CA LEU A 174 12.61 -8.28 -9.60
C LEU A 174 13.46 -7.51 -10.61
N ALA A 175 12.80 -6.66 -11.41
CA ALA A 175 13.48 -5.89 -12.45
C ALA A 175 14.32 -4.70 -11.94
N ALA A 176 14.16 -4.28 -10.68
CA ALA A 176 14.83 -3.10 -10.13
C ALA A 176 15.96 -3.48 -9.16
N ALA A 177 17.16 -2.96 -9.44
CA ALA A 177 18.30 -3.02 -8.53
C ALA A 177 18.28 -1.82 -7.55
N GLY A 178 18.96 -1.99 -6.41
CA GLY A 178 19.15 -0.93 -5.41
C GLY A 178 18.01 -0.80 -4.39
N TYR A 179 18.18 0.13 -3.46
CA TYR A 179 17.23 0.47 -2.41
C TYR A 179 17.09 2.01 -2.32
N PRO A 180 15.91 2.54 -1.95
CA PRO A 180 14.67 1.78 -1.77
C PRO A 180 14.06 1.35 -3.10
N LYS A 181 13.19 0.35 -3.05
CA LYS A 181 12.26 0.02 -4.13
C LYS A 181 10.94 -0.50 -3.54
N GLY A 182 9.83 0.07 -3.98
CA GLY A 182 8.49 -0.41 -3.63
C GLY A 182 7.92 -1.32 -4.73
N TYR A 183 7.34 -2.45 -4.34
CA TYR A 183 6.58 -3.34 -5.22
C TYR A 183 5.16 -3.55 -4.71
N LEU A 184 4.21 -3.47 -5.64
CA LEU A 184 2.79 -3.70 -5.43
C LEU A 184 2.43 -5.07 -5.98
N ASN A 185 1.71 -5.87 -5.20
CA ASN A 185 1.29 -7.22 -5.59
C ASN A 185 2.42 -8.06 -6.20
N ARG A 186 3.61 -7.96 -5.57
CA ARG A 186 4.86 -8.68 -5.87
C ARG A 186 5.58 -8.30 -7.17
N THR A 187 4.86 -8.08 -8.25
CA THR A 187 5.45 -7.97 -9.60
C THR A 187 5.38 -6.56 -10.17
N LEU A 188 4.47 -5.72 -9.68
CA LEU A 188 4.27 -4.37 -10.20
C LEU A 188 5.14 -3.38 -9.42
N ARG A 189 6.16 -2.81 -10.08
CA ARG A 189 6.95 -1.75 -9.46
C ARG A 189 6.08 -0.53 -9.17
N TRP A 190 6.19 0.01 -7.96
CA TRP A 190 5.55 1.27 -7.60
C TRP A 190 6.27 2.42 -8.32
N THR A 191 5.49 3.25 -9.00
CA THR A 191 5.97 4.38 -9.80
C THR A 191 6.67 5.40 -8.92
N PHE A 192 7.91 5.72 -9.29
CA PHE A 192 8.70 6.73 -8.62
C PHE A 192 8.29 8.15 -9.04
N PRO A 193 8.30 9.14 -8.12
CA PRO A 193 8.44 8.96 -6.67
C PRO A 193 7.13 8.47 -6.05
N GLU A 194 7.22 7.41 -5.24
CA GLU A 194 6.10 6.69 -4.64
C GLU A 194 5.12 7.61 -3.88
N PRO A 195 5.55 8.62 -3.08
CA PRO A 195 4.64 9.56 -2.41
C PRO A 195 3.71 10.33 -3.37
N ASN A 196 4.16 10.61 -4.60
CA ASN A 196 3.34 11.30 -5.60
C ASN A 196 2.44 10.35 -6.40
N ASN A 197 2.58 9.04 -6.17
CA ASN A 197 1.93 7.98 -6.96
C ASN A 197 1.16 7.00 -6.08
N ILE A 198 0.68 7.42 -4.90
CA ILE A 198 -0.10 6.54 -4.01
C ILE A 198 -1.40 6.04 -4.65
N ALA A 199 -1.98 6.81 -5.58
CA ALA A 199 -3.14 6.39 -6.35
C ALA A 199 -2.94 5.07 -7.12
N GLN A 200 -1.69 4.72 -7.47
CA GLN A 200 -1.37 3.42 -8.08
C GLN A 200 -1.63 2.26 -7.11
N ALA A 201 -1.24 2.40 -5.84
CA ALA A 201 -1.49 1.40 -4.81
C ALA A 201 -2.97 1.32 -4.45
N ILE A 202 -3.63 2.48 -4.30
CA ILE A 202 -5.07 2.54 -3.98
C ILE A 202 -5.93 1.91 -5.07
N ALA A 203 -5.61 2.14 -6.35
CA ALA A 203 -6.34 1.51 -7.46
C ALA A 203 -6.33 -0.03 -7.40
N LEU A 204 -5.30 -0.64 -6.78
CA LEU A 204 -5.22 -2.09 -6.61
C LEU A 204 -6.09 -2.63 -5.47
N THR A 205 -6.72 -1.75 -4.69
CA THR A 205 -7.73 -2.11 -3.66
C THR A 205 -9.17 -2.01 -4.20
N GLN A 206 -9.33 -1.56 -5.45
CA GLN A 206 -10.62 -1.26 -6.06
C GLN A 206 -10.81 -2.01 -7.39
N GLY A 207 -11.99 -1.88 -7.98
CA GLY A 207 -12.34 -2.51 -9.25
C GLY A 207 -12.59 -4.01 -9.11
N GLU A 208 -12.32 -4.78 -10.18
CA GLU A 208 -12.64 -6.22 -10.22
C GLU A 208 -12.14 -6.96 -8.97
N ASN A 209 -13.10 -7.55 -8.24
CA ASN A 209 -12.85 -8.28 -7.02
C ASN A 209 -12.11 -9.61 -7.29
N PRO A 210 -11.17 -10.00 -6.41
CA PRO A 210 -10.54 -11.32 -6.51
C PRO A 210 -11.58 -12.41 -6.29
N LYS A 211 -11.46 -13.49 -7.05
CA LYS A 211 -12.27 -14.71 -6.89
C LYS A 211 -11.68 -15.71 -5.89
N LEU A 212 -10.85 -15.20 -4.97
CA LEU A 212 -10.37 -15.92 -3.79
C LEU A 212 -10.20 -14.95 -2.62
N GLY A 213 -10.44 -15.44 -1.41
CA GLY A 213 -10.26 -14.71 -0.16
C GLY A 213 -9.39 -15.50 0.82
N LEU A 214 -8.71 -14.80 1.73
CA LEU A 214 -7.92 -15.40 2.78
C LEU A 214 -8.49 -15.03 4.16
N ALA A 215 -8.41 -15.97 5.10
CA ALA A 215 -8.72 -15.77 6.51
C ALA A 215 -7.65 -16.43 7.38
N LEU A 216 -7.12 -15.69 8.35
CA LEU A 216 -6.04 -16.17 9.22
C LEU A 216 -6.55 -16.40 10.64
N THR A 217 -5.93 -17.35 11.33
CA THR A 217 -6.14 -17.60 12.76
C THR A 217 -4.80 -17.80 13.48
N PRO A 218 -4.01 -16.72 13.67
CA PRO A 218 -2.74 -16.78 14.38
C PRO A 218 -2.92 -16.75 15.90
N ILE A 219 -2.16 -17.58 16.60
CA ILE A 219 -2.02 -17.56 18.05
C ILE A 219 -0.54 -17.73 18.39
N VAL A 220 0.03 -16.74 19.06
CA VAL A 220 1.38 -16.81 19.63
C VAL A 220 1.28 -17.12 21.13
N SER A 221 1.83 -18.26 21.54
CA SER A 221 1.77 -18.71 22.94
C SER A 221 2.97 -19.59 23.28
N GLY A 222 3.58 -19.39 24.45
CA GLY A 222 4.65 -20.27 24.94
C GLY A 222 5.82 -20.42 23.96
N ASN A 223 6.22 -19.32 23.30
CA ASN A 223 7.25 -19.27 22.25
C ASN A 223 6.92 -20.02 20.94
N ASN A 224 5.66 -20.39 20.73
CA ASN A 224 5.19 -21.01 19.48
C ASN A 224 4.21 -20.10 18.73
N ILE A 225 4.31 -20.14 17.41
CA ILE A 225 3.34 -19.62 16.46
C ILE A 225 2.47 -20.80 16.03
N ASN A 226 1.17 -20.71 16.33
CA ASN A 226 0.14 -21.57 15.77
C ASN A 226 -0.67 -20.72 14.78
N LEU A 227 -0.57 -21.00 13.49
CA LEU A 227 -1.24 -20.22 12.46
C LEU A 227 -1.98 -21.14 11.50
N ASN A 228 -3.29 -20.94 11.35
CA ASN A 228 -4.05 -21.45 10.22
C ASN A 228 -4.20 -20.36 9.17
N VAL A 229 -3.86 -20.68 7.93
CA VAL A 229 -4.17 -19.86 6.75
C VAL A 229 -5.21 -20.60 5.94
N ASN A 230 -6.40 -20.01 5.82
CA ASN A 230 -7.49 -20.53 5.01
C ASN A 230 -7.62 -19.71 3.73
N VAL A 231 -7.81 -20.39 2.60
CA VAL A 231 -8.03 -19.76 1.29
C VAL A 231 -9.31 -20.34 0.69
N LYS A 232 -10.33 -19.51 0.49
CA LYS A 232 -11.59 -19.90 -0.16
C LYS A 232 -11.57 -19.46 -1.61
N PHE A 233 -11.95 -20.35 -2.51
CA PHE A 233 -11.98 -20.10 -3.96
C PHE A 233 -13.43 -20.03 -4.46
N SER A 234 -13.77 -18.99 -5.22
CA SER A 234 -15.11 -18.85 -5.85
C SER A 234 -15.12 -19.19 -7.35
N LYS A 235 -13.97 -19.62 -7.89
CA LYS A 235 -13.82 -20.25 -9.20
C LYS A 235 -12.64 -21.22 -9.17
N ASP A 236 -12.46 -21.97 -10.24
CA ASP A 236 -11.28 -22.82 -10.40
C ASP A 236 -10.02 -21.98 -10.68
N PHE A 237 -8.92 -22.32 -10.01
CA PHE A 237 -7.59 -21.76 -10.24
C PHE A 237 -6.59 -22.88 -10.57
N THR A 238 -5.56 -22.54 -11.33
CA THR A 238 -4.44 -23.44 -11.64
C THR A 238 -3.11 -22.73 -11.38
N GLY A 239 -2.12 -23.49 -10.89
CA GLY A 239 -0.76 -22.99 -10.70
C GLY A 239 -0.59 -21.93 -9.62
N VAL A 240 -1.56 -21.78 -8.71
CA VAL A 240 -1.47 -20.82 -7.61
C VAL A 240 -0.53 -21.29 -6.50
N LYS A 241 0.08 -20.35 -5.80
CA LYS A 241 1.02 -20.62 -4.71
C LYS A 241 0.72 -19.77 -3.48
N LEU A 242 0.87 -20.34 -2.29
CA LEU A 242 0.75 -19.63 -1.02
C LEU A 242 2.12 -19.11 -0.56
N VAL A 243 2.16 -17.87 -0.08
CA VAL A 243 3.29 -17.31 0.68
C VAL A 243 2.79 -16.83 2.04
N VAL A 244 3.57 -17.09 3.10
CA VAL A 244 3.24 -16.67 4.46
C VAL A 244 4.44 -16.02 5.15
N TYR A 245 4.28 -14.77 5.57
CA TYR A 245 5.26 -13.95 6.27
C TYR A 245 4.95 -13.81 7.75
N VAL A 246 6.00 -13.77 8.55
CA VAL A 246 6.01 -13.34 9.95
C VAL A 246 6.69 -11.98 9.99
N LEU A 247 5.97 -10.98 10.46
CA LEU A 247 6.42 -9.60 10.59
C LEU A 247 6.49 -9.19 12.06
N GLU A 248 7.24 -8.15 12.35
CA GLU A 248 7.29 -7.51 13.67
C GLU A 248 7.14 -5.99 13.54
N ASN A 249 6.32 -5.42 14.43
CA ASN A 249 6.06 -3.99 14.49
C ASN A 249 6.81 -3.31 15.65
N GLY A 250 7.02 -2.00 15.52
CA GLY A 250 7.57 -1.15 16.58
C GLY A 250 9.02 -1.46 16.96
N LEU A 251 9.82 -1.97 16.03
CA LEU A 251 11.25 -2.16 16.24
C LEU A 251 11.97 -0.81 16.24
N LEU A 252 12.76 -0.54 17.27
CA LEU A 252 13.48 0.72 17.44
C LEU A 252 14.92 0.61 16.91
N TYR A 253 15.26 1.46 15.96
CA TYR A 253 16.62 1.68 15.48
C TYR A 253 16.75 3.05 14.82
N GLU A 254 17.98 3.46 14.52
CA GLU A 254 18.23 4.70 13.80
C GLU A 254 17.88 4.54 12.30
N GLN A 255 17.45 5.62 11.64
CA GLN A 255 17.18 5.63 10.20
C GLN A 255 17.84 6.85 9.54
N HIS A 256 18.72 6.60 8.56
CA HIS A 256 19.25 7.68 7.71
C HIS A 256 18.14 8.30 6.87
N ASN A 257 18.22 9.61 6.64
CA ASN A 257 17.16 10.36 5.94
C ASN A 257 17.70 11.53 5.11
N TYR A 258 17.66 11.39 3.79
CA TYR A 258 18.06 12.40 2.81
C TYR A 258 16.84 13.10 2.18
N THR A 259 15.68 13.03 2.85
CA THR A 259 14.41 13.65 2.44
C THR A 259 13.99 14.72 3.44
N ASP A 260 13.03 15.56 3.08
CA ASP A 260 12.43 16.53 4.01
C ASP A 260 11.35 15.89 4.92
N TYR A 261 11.04 14.60 4.73
CA TYR A 261 10.09 13.87 5.57
C TYR A 261 10.66 13.67 6.98
N TYR A 262 9.78 13.39 7.95
CA TYR A 262 10.16 13.18 9.35
C TYR A 262 10.98 14.34 9.93
N GLY A 263 10.69 15.57 9.50
CA GLY A 263 11.36 16.79 9.95
C GLY A 263 12.72 17.06 9.28
N GLY A 264 13.11 16.28 8.26
CA GLY A 264 14.37 16.49 7.53
C GLY A 264 15.62 16.21 8.36
N VAL A 265 15.48 15.47 9.46
CA VAL A 265 16.59 15.13 10.36
C VAL A 265 17.32 13.90 9.84
N ASP A 266 18.67 13.97 9.82
CA ASP A 266 19.57 12.85 9.53
C ASP A 266 20.66 12.80 10.62
N VAL A 267 20.77 11.76 11.43
CA VAL A 267 20.01 10.50 11.46
C VAL A 267 18.76 10.63 12.34
N ILE A 268 17.68 9.90 12.02
CA ILE A 268 16.50 9.79 12.91
C ILE A 268 16.80 8.74 13.98
N GLU A 269 17.13 9.16 15.21
CA GLU A 269 17.65 8.28 16.29
C GLU A 269 16.63 7.25 16.84
N GLU A 270 15.37 7.64 17.03
CA GLU A 270 14.31 6.79 17.62
C GLU A 270 13.25 6.43 16.57
N TYR A 271 13.69 5.90 15.42
CA TYR A 271 12.76 5.53 14.35
C TYR A 271 12.08 4.19 14.65
N HIS A 272 10.75 4.17 14.53
CA HIS A 272 9.92 2.97 14.70
C HIS A 272 9.74 2.25 13.36
N HIS A 273 10.46 1.15 13.19
CA HIS A 273 10.29 0.25 12.05
C HIS A 273 9.09 -0.68 12.26
N ASN A 274 8.10 -0.57 11.37
CA ASN A 274 6.89 -1.39 11.37
C ASN A 274 6.88 -2.37 10.19
N HIS A 275 6.06 -3.42 10.30
CA HIS A 275 5.86 -4.45 9.28
C HIS A 275 7.16 -5.15 8.83
N VAL A 276 8.17 -5.22 9.71
CA VAL A 276 9.51 -5.73 9.38
C VAL A 276 9.47 -7.24 9.21
N LEU A 277 9.86 -7.74 8.04
CA LEU A 277 9.92 -9.17 7.75
C LEU A 277 10.94 -9.88 8.66
N ARG A 278 10.47 -10.80 9.49
CA ARG A 278 11.32 -11.61 10.38
C ARG A 278 11.50 -13.05 9.91
N SER A 279 10.50 -13.60 9.20
CA SER A 279 10.54 -14.95 8.65
C SER A 279 9.54 -15.16 7.52
N ILE A 280 9.81 -16.15 6.66
CA ILE A 280 8.88 -16.68 5.65
C ILE A 280 8.64 -18.15 5.98
N LEU A 281 7.38 -18.53 6.25
CA LEU A 281 7.01 -19.90 6.67
C LEU A 281 6.85 -20.87 5.49
N THR A 282 6.90 -20.36 4.27
CA THR A 282 6.85 -21.07 2.99
C THR A 282 8.11 -20.77 2.17
N PRO A 283 8.35 -21.42 1.02
CA PRO A 283 9.37 -20.96 0.07
C PRO A 283 9.14 -19.49 -0.32
N GLN A 284 10.22 -18.74 -0.59
CA GLN A 284 10.12 -17.31 -0.92
C GLN A 284 9.26 -17.08 -2.18
N LEU A 285 9.38 -17.97 -3.16
CA LEU A 285 8.65 -17.95 -4.43
C LEU A 285 7.27 -18.66 -4.36
N GLY A 286 6.84 -19.05 -3.15
CA GLY A 286 5.56 -19.66 -2.87
C GLY A 286 5.56 -21.19 -2.84
N GLU A 287 4.73 -21.75 -1.96
CA GLU A 287 4.38 -23.17 -1.90
C GLU A 287 3.19 -23.44 -2.82
N ALA A 288 3.28 -24.41 -3.72
CA ALA A 288 2.19 -24.74 -4.63
C ALA A 288 0.96 -25.29 -3.86
N ILE A 289 -0.23 -24.81 -4.21
CA ILE A 289 -1.51 -25.38 -3.75
C ILE A 289 -1.96 -26.40 -4.80
N SER A 290 -2.39 -27.59 -4.38
CA SER A 290 -2.85 -28.62 -5.31
C SER A 290 -4.05 -28.13 -6.12
N ALA A 291 -4.08 -28.43 -7.43
CA ALA A 291 -5.22 -28.08 -8.29
C ALA A 291 -6.56 -28.68 -7.83
N THR A 292 -6.52 -29.79 -7.06
CA THR A 292 -7.72 -30.39 -6.46
C THR A 292 -8.27 -29.60 -5.29
N GLU A 293 -7.47 -28.72 -4.67
CA GLU A 293 -7.83 -27.89 -3.52
C GLU A 293 -8.18 -26.46 -3.93
N THR A 294 -8.04 -26.12 -5.21
CA THR A 294 -8.24 -24.77 -5.77
C THR A 294 -9.44 -24.71 -6.71
N THR A 295 -10.43 -25.56 -6.48
CA THR A 295 -11.70 -25.60 -7.25
C THR A 295 -12.76 -24.74 -6.58
N SER A 296 -13.74 -24.29 -7.36
CA SER A 296 -14.82 -23.43 -6.86
C SER A 296 -15.54 -24.04 -5.65
N GLY A 297 -15.77 -23.23 -4.62
CA GLY A 297 -16.42 -23.62 -3.36
C GLY A 297 -15.49 -24.32 -2.35
N HIS A 298 -14.28 -24.73 -2.74
CA HIS A 298 -13.33 -25.33 -1.80
C HIS A 298 -12.65 -24.27 -0.93
N THR A 299 -12.34 -24.68 0.31
CA THR A 299 -11.45 -23.96 1.22
C THR A 299 -10.22 -24.81 1.45
N PHE A 300 -9.06 -24.30 1.01
CA PHE A 300 -7.76 -24.86 1.35
C PHE A 300 -7.31 -24.34 2.71
N THR A 301 -6.73 -25.20 3.56
CA THR A 301 -6.18 -24.80 4.87
C THR A 301 -4.73 -25.28 4.98
N LYS A 302 -3.82 -24.36 5.28
CA LYS A 302 -2.43 -24.65 5.66
C LYS A 302 -2.23 -24.28 7.13
N SER A 303 -1.80 -25.25 7.94
CA SER A 303 -1.47 -25.05 9.35
C SER A 303 0.03 -25.00 9.58
N PHE A 304 0.46 -24.05 10.40
CA PHE A 304 1.84 -23.91 10.88
C PHE A 304 1.84 -24.04 12.40
N ASN A 305 2.77 -24.85 12.91
CA ASN A 305 3.11 -24.93 14.33
C ASN A 305 4.64 -24.91 14.42
N VAL A 306 5.17 -23.71 14.62
CA VAL A 306 6.62 -23.44 14.56
C VAL A 306 7.02 -22.57 15.74
N TYR A 307 8.30 -22.63 16.11
CA TYR A 307 8.83 -21.70 17.11
C TYR A 307 8.83 -20.27 16.57
N VAL A 308 8.67 -19.30 17.46
CA VAL A 308 8.93 -17.90 17.14
C VAL A 308 10.38 -17.76 16.63
N PRO A 309 10.61 -17.10 15.48
CA PRO A 309 11.95 -16.89 14.96
C PRO A 309 12.87 -16.21 15.98
N SER A 310 14.10 -16.69 16.11
CA SER A 310 15.04 -16.20 17.15
C SER A 310 15.47 -14.75 16.98
N ASN A 311 15.21 -14.16 15.83
CA ASN A 311 15.50 -12.74 15.54
C ASN A 311 14.38 -11.81 16.02
N VAL A 312 13.19 -12.31 16.38
CA VAL A 312 12.07 -11.50 16.91
C VAL A 312 12.44 -10.90 18.28
N ALA A 313 12.22 -9.60 18.45
CA ALA A 313 12.55 -8.90 19.70
C ALA A 313 11.40 -8.97 20.72
N ASN A 314 10.16 -8.80 20.25
CA ASN A 314 8.95 -8.83 21.07
C ASN A 314 7.81 -9.57 20.37
N MET A 315 7.48 -10.75 20.88
CA MET A 315 6.41 -11.60 20.36
C MET A 315 5.03 -10.94 20.37
N ALA A 316 4.78 -9.97 21.26
CA ALA A 316 3.50 -9.26 21.32
C ALA A 316 3.28 -8.35 20.10
N ASN A 317 4.34 -8.02 19.37
CA ASN A 317 4.29 -7.14 18.20
C ASN A 317 4.27 -7.91 16.87
N LEU A 318 4.08 -9.23 16.92
CA LEU A 318 4.03 -10.06 15.72
C LEU A 318 2.75 -9.85 14.92
N GLU A 319 2.92 -9.73 13.60
CA GLU A 319 1.87 -9.70 12.60
C GLU A 319 2.17 -10.77 11.54
N PHE A 320 1.14 -11.34 10.95
CA PHE A 320 1.24 -12.40 9.95
C PHE A 320 0.62 -11.90 8.66
N VAL A 321 1.30 -12.10 7.54
CA VAL A 321 0.79 -11.76 6.21
C VAL A 321 0.76 -13.01 5.36
N ALA A 322 -0.39 -13.35 4.80
CA ALA A 322 -0.52 -14.43 3.84
C ALA A 322 -1.09 -13.91 2.53
N PHE A 323 -0.57 -14.42 1.41
CA PHE A 323 -1.04 -14.05 0.08
C PHE A 323 -0.92 -15.22 -0.90
N VAL A 324 -1.80 -15.20 -1.90
CA VAL A 324 -1.80 -16.17 -2.99
C VAL A 324 -1.25 -15.54 -4.26
N LEU A 325 -0.24 -16.17 -4.83
CA LEU A 325 0.32 -15.84 -6.13
C LEU A 325 -0.41 -16.60 -7.25
N ASP A 326 -0.58 -15.97 -8.40
CA ASP A 326 -0.91 -16.66 -9.64
C ASP A 326 0.33 -17.36 -10.26
N ALA A 327 0.12 -18.04 -11.38
CA ALA A 327 1.19 -18.76 -12.09
C ALA A 327 2.33 -17.84 -12.60
N SER A 328 2.09 -16.54 -12.72
CA SER A 328 3.10 -15.53 -13.10
C SER A 328 3.86 -14.95 -11.90
N GLY A 329 3.47 -15.32 -10.67
CA GLY A 329 4.05 -14.79 -9.44
C GLY A 329 3.44 -13.46 -8.98
N LYS A 330 2.34 -13.01 -9.58
CA LYS A 330 1.60 -11.82 -9.14
C LYS A 330 0.64 -12.18 -8.01
N VAL A 331 0.51 -11.32 -7.02
CA VAL A 331 -0.48 -11.51 -5.94
C VAL A 331 -1.90 -11.34 -6.48
N ILE A 332 -2.75 -12.32 -6.19
CA ILE A 332 -4.20 -12.28 -6.48
C ILE A 332 -4.93 -11.57 -5.33
N ASN A 333 -4.66 -11.97 -4.09
CA ASN A 333 -5.19 -11.32 -2.89
C ASN A 333 -4.25 -11.57 -1.68
N VAL A 334 -4.36 -10.72 -0.67
CA VAL A 334 -3.51 -10.72 0.54
C VAL A 334 -4.34 -10.44 1.79
N ARG A 335 -3.93 -11.00 2.92
CA ARG A 335 -4.53 -10.74 4.22
C ARG A 335 -3.46 -10.66 5.29
N LYS A 336 -3.67 -9.79 6.28
CA LYS A 336 -2.82 -9.66 7.46
C LYS A 336 -3.61 -9.84 8.73
N ALA A 337 -2.96 -10.33 9.79
CA ALA A 337 -3.57 -10.56 11.10
C ALA A 337 -2.51 -10.44 12.20
N ALA A 338 -2.86 -9.83 13.34
CA ALA A 338 -2.03 -9.89 14.55
C ALA A 338 -2.36 -11.15 15.36
N SER A 339 -1.48 -11.57 16.28
CA SER A 339 -1.78 -12.72 17.16
C SER A 339 -3.09 -12.52 17.92
N GLY A 340 -3.97 -13.53 17.88
CA GLY A 340 -5.30 -13.51 18.51
C GLY A 340 -6.42 -12.99 17.60
N ASP A 341 -6.10 -12.40 16.45
CA ASP A 341 -7.08 -11.96 15.45
C ASP A 341 -7.60 -13.15 14.64
N THR A 342 -8.71 -13.74 15.09
CA THR A 342 -9.38 -14.82 14.37
C THR A 342 -10.33 -14.23 13.34
N GLN A 343 -10.04 -14.48 12.07
CA GLN A 343 -10.74 -13.83 10.96
C GLN A 343 -11.73 -14.76 10.27
N ASP A 344 -12.84 -14.18 9.81
CA ASP A 344 -13.69 -14.75 8.78
C ASP A 344 -13.24 -14.24 7.39
N PHE A 345 -13.77 -14.85 6.33
CA PHE A 345 -13.57 -14.36 4.96
C PHE A 345 -14.30 -13.03 4.77
N GLU A 346 -13.64 -12.07 4.12
CA GLU A 346 -14.27 -10.81 3.68
C GLU A 346 -15.04 -11.03 2.36
N GLU A 347 -16.11 -11.81 2.41
CA GLU A 347 -17.05 -11.99 1.28
C GLU A 347 -17.90 -10.72 1.08
N LEU A 348 -18.16 -10.39 -0.19
CA LEU A 348 -18.94 -9.22 -0.63
C LEU A 348 -20.21 -9.63 -1.33
#